data_AF-A0A2R8BVI2-F1
#
_entry.id   AF-A0A2R8BVI2-F1
#
_cell.length_a   1.000
_cell.length_b   1.000
_cell.length_c   1.000
_cell.angle_alpha   90.00
_cell.angle_beta   90.00
_cell.angle_gamma   90.00
#
_symmetry.space_group_name_H-M   'P 1'
#
loop_
_entity.id
_entity.type
_entity.pdbx_description
1 polymer ?
#
loop_
_entity_poly.entity_id
_entity_poly.type
_entity_poly.pdbx_seq_one_letter_code
_entity_poly.pdbx_strand_id
1 'polypeptide(L)'
;MLAPDDPHRLDIRQISRIREVPVILDACRAATGMGFTAVARVTEDRWITCASLDHVSFGLLPGDELEVRSTICQEVRTCRDAITIPDVDASEVYKDHDTPRRYGFKS
;
A
#
# COMPACT_ATOMS: atom_id res chain seq x y z
N MET A 1 -13.52 -7.90 2.51
CA MET A 1 -14.57 -6.87 2.30
C MET A 1 -15.06 -6.36 3.65
N LEU A 2 -15.03 -5.04 3.84
CA LEU A 2 -15.35 -4.39 5.13
C LEU A 2 -16.82 -4.52 5.54
N ALA A 3 -17.06 -4.71 6.85
CA ALA A 3 -18.40 -4.75 7.45
C ALA A 3 -19.19 -3.44 7.17
N PRO A 4 -20.53 -3.46 7.08
CA PRO A 4 -21.32 -2.28 6.70
C PRO A 4 -21.12 -1.04 7.57
N ASP A 5 -20.94 -1.24 8.88
CA ASP A 5 -20.76 -0.18 9.88
C ASP A 5 -19.29 0.14 10.16
N ASP A 6 -18.38 -0.38 9.33
CA ASP A 6 -16.96 -0.13 9.48
C ASP A 6 -16.63 1.35 9.23
N PRO A 7 -15.98 2.04 10.19
CA PRO A 7 -15.70 3.47 10.09
C PRO A 7 -14.81 3.82 8.89
N HIS A 8 -13.94 2.91 8.43
CA HIS A 8 -13.02 3.17 7.33
C HIS A 8 -13.66 3.10 5.95
N ARG A 9 -14.93 2.68 5.86
CA ARG A 9 -15.72 2.87 4.64
C ARG A 9 -15.88 4.33 4.28
N LEU A 10 -15.82 5.23 5.27
CA LEU A 10 -15.79 6.67 5.00
C LEU A 10 -14.51 7.08 4.28
N ASP A 11 -13.34 6.60 4.72
CA ASP A 11 -12.04 6.88 4.09
C ASP A 11 -12.04 6.46 2.62
N ILE A 12 -12.48 5.23 2.33
CA ILE A 12 -12.57 4.72 0.94
C ILE A 12 -13.48 5.61 0.08
N ARG A 13 -14.64 6.00 0.61
CA ARG A 13 -15.58 6.88 -0.10
C ARG A 13 -15.04 8.29 -0.29
N GLN A 14 -14.25 8.80 0.64
CA GLN A 14 -13.64 10.12 0.51
C GLN A 14 -12.56 10.09 -0.58
N ILE A 15 -11.67 9.10 -0.52
CA ILE A 15 -10.62 8.93 -1.53
C ILE A 15 -11.22 8.70 -2.93
N SER A 16 -12.27 7.89 -3.06
CA SER A 16 -12.90 7.62 -4.36
C SER A 16 -13.61 8.84 -4.99
N ARG A 17 -13.88 9.88 -4.20
CA ARG A 17 -14.46 11.14 -4.69
C ARG A 17 -13.42 12.14 -5.18
N ILE A 18 -12.15 11.93 -4.87
CA ILE A 18 -11.04 12.79 -5.32
C ILE A 18 -10.68 12.37 -6.74
N ARG A 19 -10.97 13.24 -7.71
CA ARG A 19 -10.84 12.93 -9.15
C ARG A 19 -9.39 12.75 -9.58
N GLU A 20 -8.46 13.34 -8.83
CA GLU A 20 -7.04 13.38 -9.10
C GLU A 20 -6.31 12.13 -8.61
N VAL A 21 -6.92 11.32 -7.71
CA VAL A 21 -6.27 10.12 -7.15
C VAL A 21 -5.78 9.16 -8.22
N PRO A 22 -6.55 8.79 -9.26
CA PRO A 22 -6.04 7.94 -10.34
C PRO A 22 -4.84 8.54 -11.07
N VAL A 23 -4.83 9.86 -11.28
CA VAL A 23 -3.72 10.57 -11.95
C VAL A 23 -2.47 10.56 -11.07
N ILE A 24 -2.62 10.77 -9.76
CA ILE A 24 -1.52 10.72 -8.79
C ILE A 24 -0.93 9.31 -8.75
N LEU A 25 -1.77 8.27 -8.68
CA LEU A 25 -1.31 6.88 -8.68
C LEU A 25 -0.53 6.54 -9.95
N ASP A 26 -1.04 6.95 -11.12
CA ASP A 26 -0.35 6.74 -12.40
C ASP A 26 0.96 7.53 -12.49
N ALA A 27 0.99 8.77 -11.98
CA ALA A 27 2.22 9.56 -11.90
C ALA A 27 3.26 8.92 -10.98
N CYS A 28 2.86 8.41 -9.81
CA CYS A 28 3.75 7.66 -8.92
C CYS A 28 4.29 6.41 -9.61
N ARG A 29 3.41 5.63 -10.25
CA ARG A 29 3.78 4.44 -11.03
C ARG A 29 4.81 4.78 -12.10
N ALA A 30 4.58 5.82 -12.89
CA ALA A 30 5.47 6.25 -13.95
C ALA A 30 6.82 6.76 -13.42
N ALA A 31 6.83 7.47 -12.30
CA ALA A 31 8.04 8.02 -11.69
C ALA A 31 8.92 6.95 -11.01
N THR A 32 8.31 5.94 -10.40
CA THR A 32 9.04 4.88 -9.67
C THR A 32 9.28 3.63 -10.49
N GLY A 33 8.56 3.44 -11.60
CA GLY A 33 8.55 2.19 -12.37
C GLY A 33 7.75 1.06 -11.70
N MET A 34 7.12 1.30 -10.55
CA MET A 34 6.41 0.27 -9.80
C MET A 34 5.22 -0.30 -10.58
N GLY A 35 5.03 -1.61 -10.47
CA GLY A 35 3.88 -2.31 -11.05
C GLY A 35 2.56 -2.08 -10.32
N PHE A 36 2.62 -1.71 -9.03
CA PHE A 36 1.47 -1.48 -8.17
C PHE A 36 1.67 -0.19 -7.38
N THR A 37 0.63 0.66 -7.34
CA THR A 37 0.59 1.84 -6.47
C THR A 37 -0.76 1.91 -5.78
N ALA A 38 -0.81 2.39 -4.53
CA ALA A 38 -2.04 2.47 -3.78
C ALA A 38 -2.07 3.63 -2.79
N VAL A 39 -3.27 4.11 -2.52
CA VAL A 39 -3.60 4.90 -1.33
C VAL A 39 -4.18 3.94 -0.30
N ALA A 40 -3.58 3.87 0.88
CA ALA A 40 -4.04 3.02 1.96
C ALA A 40 -4.36 3.82 3.23
N ARG A 41 -5.41 3.41 3.94
CA ARG A 41 -5.65 3.80 5.34
C ARG A 41 -4.89 2.83 6.22
N VAL A 42 -3.98 3.37 7.03
CA VAL A 42 -3.17 2.59 7.98
C VAL A 42 -3.43 3.10 9.39
N THR A 43 -3.90 2.20 10.27
CA THR A 43 -4.09 2.45 11.70
C THR A 43 -3.10 1.62 12.51
N GLU A 44 -3.24 1.59 13.83
CA GLU A 44 -2.41 0.72 14.68
C GLU A 44 -2.55 -0.76 14.34
N ASP A 45 -3.77 -1.15 13.99
CA ASP A 45 -4.24 -2.52 13.89
C ASP A 45 -4.68 -2.92 12.48
N ARG A 46 -4.84 -1.96 11.55
CA ARG A 46 -5.42 -2.22 10.22
C ARG A 46 -4.66 -1.54 9.10
N TRP A 47 -4.65 -2.22 7.96
CA TRP A 47 -4.21 -1.69 6.68
C TRP A 47 -5.31 -1.95 5.66
N ILE A 48 -5.81 -0.89 5.04
CA ILE A 48 -7.01 -0.93 4.19
C ILE A 48 -6.72 -0.21 2.89
N THR A 49 -6.96 -0.87 1.76
CA THR A 49 -6.83 -0.24 0.44
C THR A 49 -7.96 0.77 0.24
N CYS A 50 -7.63 2.03 -0.03
CA CYS A 50 -8.62 3.06 -0.39
C CYS A 50 -8.72 3.26 -1.91
N ALA A 51 -7.60 3.18 -2.60
CA ALA A 51 -7.50 3.18 -4.06
C ALA A 51 -6.23 2.44 -4.47
N SER A 52 -6.23 1.80 -5.63
CA SER A 52 -5.08 1.09 -6.18
C SER A 52 -5.04 1.21 -7.70
N LEU A 53 -3.84 1.19 -8.25
CA LEU A 53 -3.53 1.03 -9.66
C LEU A 53 -2.56 -0.16 -9.77
N ASP A 54 -3.01 -1.21 -10.43
CA ASP A 54 -2.35 -2.52 -10.42
C ASP A 54 -2.10 -3.02 -11.84
N HIS A 55 -0.84 -3.02 -12.27
CA HIS A 55 -0.38 -3.52 -13.56
C HIS A 55 0.33 -4.87 -13.45
N VAL A 56 0.45 -5.43 -12.25
CA VAL A 56 1.13 -6.70 -11.98
C VAL A 56 0.19 -7.77 -11.46
N SER A 57 -1.11 -7.47 -11.39
CA SER A 57 -2.14 -8.37 -10.87
C SER A 57 -1.88 -8.78 -9.42
N PHE A 58 -1.42 -7.83 -8.60
CA PHE A 58 -1.30 -8.00 -7.14
C PHE A 58 -2.67 -8.29 -6.49
N GLY A 59 -3.74 -7.72 -7.03
CA GLY A 59 -5.12 -8.12 -6.74
C GLY A 59 -5.80 -7.39 -5.59
N LEU A 60 -5.20 -6.33 -5.04
CA LEU A 60 -5.84 -5.52 -4.00
C LEU A 60 -6.82 -4.50 -4.58
N LEU A 61 -8.07 -4.56 -4.15
CA LEU A 61 -9.13 -3.64 -4.49
C LEU A 61 -9.50 -2.73 -3.31
N PRO A 62 -10.15 -1.58 -3.56
CA PRO A 62 -10.68 -0.75 -2.49
C PRO A 62 -11.55 -1.54 -1.50
N GLY A 63 -11.18 -1.49 -0.21
CA GLY A 63 -11.84 -2.23 0.87
C GLY A 63 -11.24 -3.60 1.19
N ASP A 64 -10.21 -4.03 0.45
CA ASP A 64 -9.37 -5.17 0.83
C ASP A 64 -8.35 -4.76 1.89
N GLU A 65 -7.94 -5.74 2.69
CA GLU A 65 -7.07 -5.54 3.83
C GLU A 65 -5.81 -6.39 3.72
N LEU A 66 -4.75 -5.87 4.33
CA LEU A 66 -3.56 -6.62 4.68
C LEU A 66 -3.40 -6.62 6.20
N GLU A 67 -2.74 -7.64 6.72
CA GLU A 67 -2.34 -7.64 8.13
C GLU A 67 -1.29 -6.53 8.34
N VAL A 68 -1.63 -5.49 9.09
CA VAL A 68 -0.77 -4.29 9.19
C VAL A 68 0.66 -4.62 9.63
N ARG A 69 0.81 -5.56 10.57
CA ARG A 69 2.10 -6.00 11.11
C ARG A 69 2.99 -6.70 10.10
N SER A 70 2.43 -7.20 9.00
CA SER A 70 3.21 -7.80 7.93
C SER A 70 3.57 -6.80 6.83
N THR A 71 3.27 -5.50 6.98
CA THR A 71 3.56 -4.47 5.98
C THR A 71 4.64 -3.51 6.44
N ILE A 72 5.43 -2.99 5.48
CA ILE A 72 6.39 -1.89 5.73
C ILE A 72 5.66 -0.59 6.13
N CYS A 73 4.37 -0.45 5.80
CA CYS A 73 3.56 0.69 6.24
C CYS A 73 3.46 0.80 7.77
N GLN A 74 3.63 -0.30 8.50
CA GLN A 74 3.76 -0.30 9.96
C GLN A 74 5.01 0.48 10.42
N GLU A 75 6.14 0.24 9.76
CA GLU A 75 7.39 0.94 10.03
C GLU A 75 7.27 2.42 9.67
N VAL A 76 6.74 2.75 8.47
CA VAL A 76 6.49 4.14 8.04
C VAL A 76 5.65 4.90 9.06
N ARG A 77 4.60 4.30 9.62
CA ARG A 77 3.78 4.94 10.66
C ARG A 77 4.58 5.24 11.93
N THR A 78 5.54 4.39 12.25
CA THR A 78 6.36 4.47 13.46
C THR A 78 7.48 5.50 13.31
N CYS A 79 8.23 5.47 12.20
CA CYS A 79 9.33 6.40 11.94
C CYS A 79 8.85 7.76 11.41
N ARG A 80 7.66 7.81 10.80
CA ARG A 80 7.10 8.99 10.10
C ARG A 80 7.99 9.52 8.98
N ASP A 81 8.75 8.63 8.36
CA ASP A 81 9.64 8.93 7.25
C ASP A 81 9.37 8.02 6.06
N ALA A 82 9.75 8.47 4.86
CA ALA A 82 9.61 7.70 3.65
C ALA A 82 10.62 6.54 3.65
N ILE A 83 10.13 5.32 3.44
CA ILE A 83 10.98 4.14 3.26
C ILE A 83 11.05 3.84 1.76
N THR A 84 12.26 3.89 1.21
CA THR A 84 12.54 3.58 -0.20
C THR A 84 13.49 2.40 -0.28
N ILE A 85 13.11 1.36 -1.03
CA ILE A 85 13.89 0.13 -1.19
C ILE A 85 14.08 -0.08 -2.71
N PRO A 86 15.19 0.39 -3.30
CA PRO A 86 15.41 0.27 -4.74
C PRO A 86 15.56 -1.18 -5.21
N ASP A 87 16.23 -2.01 -4.40
CA ASP A 87 16.40 -3.44 -4.65
C ASP A 87 16.37 -4.16 -3.28
N VAL A 88 15.41 -5.06 -3.13
CA VAL A 88 15.22 -5.85 -1.90
C VAL A 88 16.38 -6.79 -1.67
N ASP A 89 16.88 -7.47 -2.70
CA ASP A 89 17.94 -8.48 -2.57
C ASP A 89 19.27 -7.82 -2.19
N ALA A 90 19.51 -6.61 -2.69
CA ALA A 90 20.70 -5.81 -2.37
C ALA A 90 20.60 -5.04 -1.04
N SER A 91 19.41 -4.94 -0.44
CA SER A 91 19.21 -4.18 0.79
C SER A 91 19.65 -4.97 2.02
N GLU A 92 20.65 -4.47 2.75
CA GLU A 92 21.08 -5.09 4.01
C GLU A 92 19.97 -5.12 5.07
N VAL A 93 19.04 -4.16 5.02
CA VAL A 93 17.93 -4.05 5.98
C VAL A 93 16.74 -4.91 5.56
N TYR A 94 16.43 -4.98 4.26
CA TYR A 94 15.16 -5.55 3.78
C TYR A 94 15.26 -6.90 3.07
N LYS A 95 16.46 -7.39 2.72
CA LYS A 95 16.63 -8.68 2.03
C LYS A 95 16.05 -9.89 2.78
N ASP A 96 16.12 -9.85 4.10
CA ASP A 96 15.64 -10.90 4.99
C ASP A 96 14.35 -10.51 5.72
N HIS A 97 13.71 -9.41 5.31
CA HIS A 97 12.49 -8.92 5.94
C HIS A 97 11.29 -9.79 5.56
N ASP A 98 10.35 -9.97 6.49
CA ASP A 98 9.18 -10.84 6.29
C ASP A 98 8.22 -10.28 5.23
N THR A 99 8.08 -8.96 5.12
CA THR A 99 7.15 -8.32 4.17
C THR A 99 7.46 -8.64 2.71
N PRO A 100 8.68 -8.39 2.17
CA PRO A 100 8.97 -8.73 0.77
C PRO A 100 8.84 -10.24 0.49
N ARG A 101 9.22 -11.10 1.45
CA ARG A 101 9.05 -12.55 1.33
C ARG A 101 7.57 -12.98 1.25
N ARG A 102 6.70 -12.36 2.05
CA ARG A 102 5.27 -12.69 2.12
C ARG A 102 4.50 -12.27 0.86
N TYR A 103 4.82 -11.11 0.31
CA TYR A 103 4.06 -10.53 -0.80
C TYR A 103 4.76 -10.62 -2.15
N GLY A 104 6.00 -11.13 -2.19
CA GLY A 104 6.77 -11.26 -3.42
C GLY A 104 7.17 -9.92 -4.03
N PHE A 105 7.30 -8.86 -3.21
CA PHE A 105 7.70 -7.55 -3.71
C PHE A 105 9.12 -7.59 -4.26
N LYS A 106 9.23 -7.45 -5.58
CA LYS A 106 10.45 -7.06 -6.29
C LYS A 106 10.04 -6.01 -7.32
N SER A 107 10.59 -4.80 -7.17
CA SER A 107 10.41 -3.71 -8.14
C SER A 107 11.56 -3.73 -9.13
#